data_AF-A0A167H6X8-F1
#
_entry.id   AF-A0A167H6X8-F1
#
_cell.length_a   1.000
_cell.length_b   1.000
_cell.length_c   1.000
_cell.angle_alpha   90.00
_cell.angle_beta   90.00
_cell.angle_gamma   90.00
#
_symmetry.space_group_name_H-M   'P 1'
#
loop_
_entity.id
_entity.type
_entity.pdbx_description
1 polymer ?
#
loop_
_entity_poly.entity_id
_entity_poly.type
_entity_poly.pdbx_seq_one_letter_code
_entity_poly.pdbx_strand_id
1 'polypeptide(L)'
;MKLIGSKMELDFREELITSRNSFKSSSSLKRVLESNGHSTANAIVLHHTPDQTEDIYLVLINGSYIISVELDRYDQSVPPILELIELKEYKHGLSRMNQVRLLVAQDILSGQT
;
A
#
# COMPACT_ATOMS: atom_id res chain seq x y z
N MET A 1 0.72 -19.25 2.56
CA MET A 1 0.77 -19.10 4.04
C MET A 1 -0.62 -18.73 4.55
N LYS A 2 -0.89 -18.95 5.85
CA LYS A 2 -2.11 -18.49 6.54
C LYS A 2 -1.70 -17.70 7.77
N LEU A 3 -2.53 -16.74 8.17
CA LEU A 3 -2.37 -15.99 9.42
C LEU A 3 -2.65 -16.90 10.61
N ILE A 4 -1.86 -16.78 11.68
CA ILE A 4 -1.97 -17.61 12.89
C ILE A 4 -2.16 -16.78 14.16
N GLY A 5 -2.24 -15.45 14.03
CA GLY A 5 -2.37 -14.54 15.16
C GLY A 5 -1.05 -14.31 15.90
N SER A 6 0.09 -14.37 15.19
CA SER A 6 1.40 -14.09 15.80
C SER A 6 1.55 -12.61 16.18
N LYS A 7 2.46 -12.31 17.12
CA LYS A 7 2.78 -10.92 17.49
C LYS A 7 3.14 -10.05 16.29
N MET A 8 3.93 -10.59 15.37
CA MET A 8 4.30 -9.91 14.12
C MET A 8 3.07 -9.54 13.27
N GLU A 9 2.05 -10.39 13.21
CA GLU A 9 0.81 -10.08 12.48
C GLU A 9 0.04 -8.94 13.14
N LEU A 10 -0.02 -8.92 14.47
CA LEU A 10 -0.66 -7.85 15.24
C LEU A 10 0.07 -6.52 15.05
N ASP A 11 1.39 -6.52 15.17
CA ASP A 11 2.23 -5.34 14.96
C ASP A 11 2.00 -4.76 13.55
N PHE A 12 1.99 -5.61 12.51
CA PHE A 12 1.65 -5.16 11.15
C PHE A 12 0.22 -4.67 11.01
N ARG A 13 -0.74 -5.29 11.71
CA ARG A 13 -2.14 -4.88 11.65
C ARG A 13 -2.32 -3.47 12.19
N GLU A 14 -1.72 -3.16 13.33
CA GLU A 14 -1.75 -1.82 13.94
C GLU A 14 -1.08 -0.78 13.04
N GLU A 15 0.10 -1.10 12.49
CA GLU A 15 0.81 -0.23 11.56
C GLU A 15 -0.02 0.09 10.31
N LEU A 16 -0.59 -0.94 9.67
CA LEU A 16 -1.37 -0.79 8.43
C LEU A 16 -2.69 -0.06 8.67
N ILE A 17 -3.35 -0.26 9.81
CA ILE A 17 -4.57 0.49 10.19
C ILE A 17 -4.21 1.97 10.41
N THR A 18 -3.13 2.26 11.12
CA THR A 18 -2.67 3.63 11.37
C THR A 18 -2.33 4.32 10.06
N SER A 19 -1.58 3.64 9.19
CA SER A 19 -1.23 4.13 7.85
C SER A 19 -2.47 4.38 6.99
N ARG A 20 -3.44 3.46 6.98
CA ARG A 20 -4.73 3.62 6.27
C ARG A 20 -5.50 4.85 6.75
N ASN A 21 -5.52 5.10 8.06
CA ASN A 21 -6.20 6.26 8.62
C ASN A 21 -5.51 7.56 8.20
N SER A 22 -4.18 7.63 8.29
CA SER A 22 -3.39 8.77 7.80
C SER A 22 -3.57 9.01 6.30
N PHE A 23 -3.66 7.94 5.50
CA PHE A 23 -3.92 8.01 4.06
C PHE A 23 -5.32 8.59 3.73
N LYS A 24 -6.35 8.23 4.51
CA LYS A 24 -7.71 8.75 4.33
C LYS A 24 -7.83 10.26 4.60
N SER A 25 -6.93 10.81 5.41
CA SER A 25 -6.95 12.21 5.88
C SER A 25 -6.63 13.28 4.83
N SER A 26 -6.52 12.91 3.54
CA SER A 26 -6.19 13.76 2.37
C SER A 26 -4.68 13.90 2.08
N SER A 27 -4.16 12.99 1.25
CA SER A 27 -2.82 13.03 0.68
C SER A 27 -2.88 13.29 -0.84
N SER A 28 -1.82 13.88 -1.40
CA SER A 28 -1.57 13.96 -2.85
C SER A 28 -1.71 12.59 -3.52
N LEU A 29 -1.20 11.54 -2.87
CA LEU A 29 -1.34 10.14 -3.27
C LEU A 29 -2.79 9.72 -3.53
N LYS A 30 -3.73 10.11 -2.66
CA LYS A 30 -5.15 9.79 -2.83
C LYS A 30 -5.70 10.40 -4.13
N ARG A 31 -5.40 11.67 -4.40
CA ARG A 31 -5.85 12.36 -5.63
C ARG A 31 -5.27 11.71 -6.87
N VAL A 32 -4.00 11.34 -6.83
CA VAL A 32 -3.31 10.67 -7.93
C VAL A 32 -3.94 9.32 -8.24
N LEU A 33 -4.21 8.50 -7.23
CA LEU A 33 -4.87 7.21 -7.41
C LEU A 33 -6.29 7.37 -7.98
N GLU A 34 -7.11 8.26 -7.42
CA GLU A 34 -8.49 8.46 -7.88
C GLU A 34 -8.57 9.02 -9.30
N SER A 35 -7.68 9.97 -9.64
CA SER A 35 -7.62 10.56 -10.99
C SER A 35 -7.20 9.55 -12.06
N ASN A 36 -6.48 8.50 -11.66
CA ASN A 36 -6.10 7.38 -12.51
C ASN A 36 -7.08 6.19 -12.44
N GLY A 37 -8.25 6.37 -11.80
CA GLY A 37 -9.31 5.36 -11.76
C GLY A 37 -9.15 4.28 -10.69
N HIS A 38 -8.20 4.43 -9.76
CA HIS A 38 -8.00 3.50 -8.65
C HIS A 38 -8.78 3.95 -7.41
N SER A 39 -9.73 3.13 -6.96
CA SER A 39 -10.53 3.43 -5.78
C SER A 39 -9.70 3.38 -4.49
N THR A 40 -9.74 4.45 -3.72
CA THR A 40 -8.98 4.59 -2.47
C THR A 40 -9.77 4.14 -1.23
N ALA A 41 -11.07 3.85 -1.38
CA ALA A 41 -11.94 3.41 -0.28
C ALA A 41 -11.43 2.12 0.39
N ASN A 42 -10.92 1.21 -0.45
CA ASN A 42 -10.33 -0.07 -0.06
C ASN A 42 -8.86 -0.14 -0.51
N ALA A 43 -8.10 0.90 -0.16
CA ALA A 43 -6.66 0.94 -0.36
C ALA A 43 -5.90 0.90 0.97
N ILE A 44 -4.74 0.26 0.97
CA ILE A 44 -3.78 0.25 2.08
C ILE A 44 -2.38 0.49 1.54
N VAL A 45 -1.64 1.42 2.13
CA VAL A 45 -0.23 1.63 1.84
C VAL A 45 0.58 0.51 2.50
N LEU A 46 1.17 -0.36 1.69
CA LEU A 46 2.03 -1.44 2.14
C LEU A 46 3.41 -0.89 2.54
N HIS A 47 3.98 0.00 1.74
CA HIS A 47 5.28 0.60 2.00
C HIS A 47 5.28 2.06 1.55
N HIS A 48 6.05 2.87 2.28
CA HIS A 48 6.45 4.22 1.89
C HIS A 48 7.97 4.26 1.99
N THR A 49 8.62 4.39 0.85
CA THR A 49 10.07 4.51 0.75
C THR A 49 10.38 5.94 0.35
N PRO A 50 10.97 6.73 1.25
CA PRO A 50 11.46 8.02 0.87
C PRO A 50 12.78 7.87 0.07
N ASP A 51 12.77 8.21 -1.22
CA ASP A 51 13.98 8.36 -2.04
C ASP A 51 14.38 9.83 -2.19
N GLN A 52 15.63 10.12 -2.58
CA GLN A 52 16.28 11.44 -2.52
C GLN A 52 15.33 12.63 -2.74
N THR A 53 14.64 12.65 -3.88
CA THR A 53 13.70 13.71 -4.27
C THR A 53 12.25 13.23 -4.36
N GLU A 54 11.99 11.94 -4.17
CA GLU A 54 10.70 11.32 -4.48
C GLU A 54 10.20 10.46 -3.32
N ASP A 55 8.90 10.47 -3.10
CA ASP A 55 8.22 9.51 -2.23
C ASP A 55 7.63 8.39 -3.07
N ILE A 56 8.12 7.17 -2.83
CA ILE A 56 7.66 5.96 -3.50
C ILE A 56 6.70 5.22 -2.57
N TYR A 57 5.47 5.03 -3.03
CA TYR A 57 4.41 4.34 -2.31
C TYR A 57 4.03 3.04 -3.00
N LEU A 58 3.98 1.95 -2.24
CA LEU A 58 3.36 0.71 -2.70
C LEU A 58 1.98 0.58 -2.07
N VAL A 59 0.93 0.63 -2.88
CA VAL A 59 -0.46 0.66 -2.40
C VAL A 59 -1.21 -0.57 -2.89
N LEU A 60 -1.75 -1.35 -1.96
CA LEU A 60 -2.64 -2.47 -2.24
C LEU A 60 -4.06 -1.95 -2.49
N ILE A 61 -4.62 -2.21 -3.67
CA ILE A 61 -5.95 -1.77 -4.07
C ILE A 61 -6.91 -2.97 -4.09
N ASN A 62 -8.02 -2.84 -3.35
CA ASN A 62 -9.08 -3.84 -3.21
C ASN A 62 -8.58 -5.25 -2.81
N GLY A 63 -7.37 -5.36 -2.26
CA GLY A 63 -6.74 -6.64 -1.94
C GLY A 63 -6.31 -7.46 -3.16
N SER A 64 -6.30 -6.87 -4.36
CA SER A 64 -6.24 -7.61 -5.64
C SER A 64 -5.05 -7.29 -6.53
N TYR A 65 -4.54 -6.06 -6.50
CA TYR A 65 -3.34 -5.63 -7.23
C TYR A 65 -2.65 -4.51 -6.46
N ILE A 66 -1.40 -4.23 -6.81
CA ILE A 66 -0.61 -3.18 -6.20
C ILE A 66 -0.36 -2.09 -7.23
N ILE A 67 -0.40 -0.84 -6.80
CA ILE A 67 0.05 0.32 -7.56
C ILE A 67 1.30 0.86 -6.87
N SER A 68 2.41 0.94 -7.60
CA SER A 68 3.53 1.80 -7.23
C SER A 68 3.20 3.22 -7.64
N VAL A 69 3.37 4.18 -6.75
CA VAL A 69 3.21 5.61 -7.04
C VAL A 69 4.46 6.34 -6.62
N GLU A 70 5.07 7.04 -7.56
CA GLU A 70 6.23 7.90 -7.32
C GLU A 70 5.76 9.35 -7.41
N LEU A 71 5.97 10.09 -6.32
CA LEU A 71 5.61 11.50 -6.20
C LEU A 71 6.87 12.31 -5.94
N ASP A 72 7.08 13.39 -6.71
CA ASP A 72 8.12 14.35 -6.38
C ASP A 72 7.78 15.07 -5.06
N ARG A 73 8.75 15.16 -4.16
CA ARG A 73 8.58 15.78 -2.83
C ARG A 73 8.52 17.31 -2.89
N TYR A 74 9.20 17.91 -3.86
CA TYR A 74 9.50 19.33 -3.90
C TYR A 74 8.68 20.05 -4.97
N ASP A 75 8.37 19.39 -6.08
CA ASP A 75 7.67 19.96 -7.22
C ASP A 75 6.42 19.14 -7.59
N GLN A 76 5.26 19.61 -7.13
CA GLN A 76 3.96 19.00 -7.43
C GLN A 76 3.50 19.18 -8.89
N SER A 77 4.25 19.94 -9.71
CA SER A 77 3.98 20.03 -11.15
C SER A 77 4.56 18.86 -11.94
N VAL A 78 5.53 18.14 -11.36
CA VAL A 78 6.05 16.90 -11.93
C VAL A 78 4.94 15.86 -11.94
N PRO A 79 4.60 15.30 -13.12
CA PRO A 79 3.55 14.29 -13.21
C PRO A 79 3.97 13.03 -12.44
N PRO A 80 3.06 12.47 -11.63
CA PRO A 80 3.37 11.26 -10.87
C PRO A 80 3.55 10.06 -11.80
N ILE A 81 4.44 9.14 -11.41
CA ILE A 81 4.63 7.87 -12.12
C ILE A 81 3.81 6.81 -11.41
N LEU A 82 3.03 6.04 -12.19
CA LEU A 82 2.23 4.94 -11.68
C LEU A 82 2.58 3.65 -12.40
N GLU A 83 2.83 2.59 -11.64
CA GLU A 83 3.06 1.25 -12.17
C GLU A 83 2.08 0.27 -11.53
N LEU A 84 1.34 -0.47 -12.37
CA LEU A 84 0.48 -1.56 -11.91
C LEU A 84 1.30 -2.84 -11.79
N ILE A 85 1.31 -3.40 -10.58
CA ILE A 85 2.03 -4.62 -10.26
C ILE A 85 0.99 -5.69 -9.90
N GLU A 86 1.00 -6.79 -10.64
CA GLU A 86 0.15 -7.93 -10.30
C GLU A 86 0.61 -8.57 -8.99
N LEU A 87 -0.33 -9.07 -8.17
CA LEU A 87 0.03 -9.74 -6.92
C LEU A 87 0.96 -10.94 -7.11
N LYS A 88 0.87 -11.63 -8.26
CA LYS A 88 1.74 -12.78 -8.56
C LYS A 88 3.21 -12.33 -8.70
N GLU A 89 3.42 -11.17 -9.32
CA GLU A 89 4.73 -10.58 -9.58
C GLU A 89 5.29 -10.00 -8.30
N TYR A 90 4.47 -9.23 -7.57
CA TYR A 90 4.88 -8.67 -6.29
C TYR A 90 5.28 -9.75 -5.27
N LYS A 91 4.59 -10.90 -5.26
CA LYS A 91 4.94 -12.02 -4.37
C LYS A 91 6.24 -12.71 -4.76
N HIS A 92 6.70 -12.56 -6.00
CA HIS A 92 7.92 -13.20 -6.47
C HIS A 92 9.13 -12.56 -5.78
N GLY A 93 9.92 -13.38 -5.07
CA GLY A 93 11.08 -12.88 -4.29
C GLY A 93 10.72 -12.12 -3.00
N LEU A 94 9.43 -12.00 -2.65
CA LEU A 94 8.99 -11.29 -1.46
C LEU A 94 9.43 -12.05 -0.19
N SER A 95 10.08 -11.35 0.75
CA SER A 95 10.52 -11.94 2.02
C SER A 95 9.34 -12.51 2.82
N ARG A 96 9.59 -13.50 3.68
CA ARG A 96 8.53 -14.09 4.54
C ARG A 96 7.79 -13.02 5.35
N MET A 97 8.52 -12.03 5.86
CA MET A 97 7.97 -10.92 6.63
C MET A 97 7.01 -10.07 5.78
N ASN A 98 7.40 -9.70 4.56
CA ASN A 98 6.56 -8.92 3.66
C ASN A 98 5.38 -9.73 3.12
N GLN A 99 5.51 -11.05 2.99
CA GLN A 99 4.37 -11.93 2.68
C GLN A 99 3.33 -11.93 3.80
N VAL A 100 3.77 -11.95 5.07
CA VAL A 100 2.87 -11.82 6.23
C VAL A 100 2.20 -10.45 6.21
N ARG A 101 2.95 -9.36 6.02
CA ARG A 101 2.40 -8.00 5.91
C ARG A 101 1.33 -7.89 4.82
N LEU A 102 1.57 -8.46 3.64
CA LEU A 102 0.60 -8.52 2.55
C LEU A 102 -0.67 -9.29 2.93
N LEU A 103 -0.52 -10.46 3.57
CA LEU A 103 -1.67 -11.25 4.03
C LEU A 103 -2.49 -10.50 5.07
N VAL A 104 -1.86 -9.81 6.02
CA VAL A 104 -2.54 -8.95 7.00
C VAL A 104 -3.27 -7.80 6.29
N ALA A 105 -2.64 -7.16 5.31
CA ALA A 105 -3.30 -6.10 4.53
C ALA A 105 -4.54 -6.61 3.78
N GLN A 106 -4.44 -7.78 3.15
CA GLN A 106 -5.58 -8.43 2.48
C GLN A 106 -6.70 -8.79 3.47
N ASP A 107 -6.34 -9.29 4.65
CA ASP A 107 -7.27 -9.64 5.73
C ASP A 107 -8.06 -8.39 6.19
N ILE A 108 -7.36 -7.27 6.45
CA ILE A 108 -7.99 -5.98 6.80
C ILE A 108 -8.96 -5.51 5.70
N LEU A 109 -8.59 -5.65 4.43
CA LEU A 109 -9.44 -5.22 3.31
C LEU A 109 -10.64 -6.16 3.08
N SER A 110 -10.51 -7.43 3.44
CA SER A 110 -11.59 -8.42 3.32
C SER A 110 -12.68 -8.29 4.39
N GLY A 111 -12.44 -7.50 5.44
CA GLY A 111 -13.42 -7.28 6.52
C GLY A 111 -13.59 -8.47 7.46
N GLN A 112 -12.67 -9.45 7.44
CA GLN A 112 -12.63 -10.50 8.46
C GLN A 112 -12.08 -9.89 9.77
N THR A 113 -13.01 -9.52 10.64
CA THR A 113 -12.81 -9.12 12.04
C THR A 113 -13.24 -10.24 12.97
#